data_AF-A0A0D0AKA3-F1
#
_entry.id   AF-A0A0D0AKA3-F1
#
_cell.length_a   1.000
_cell.length_b   1.000
_cell.length_c   1.000
_cell.angle_alpha   90.00
_cell.angle_beta   90.00
_cell.angle_gamma   90.00
#
_symmetry.space_group_name_H-M   'P 1'
#
loop_
_entity.id
_entity.type
_entity.pdbx_description
1 polymer ?
#
loop_
_entity_poly.entity_id
_entity_poly.type
_entity_poly.pdbx_seq_one_letter_code
_entity_poly.pdbx_strand_id
1 'polypeptide(L)'
;NVVIFGVTGSGKSSLVNLITGKEKAPTSGDALGCTPEPTVYEHDVVVLHNSVKVQLFDTAGLDEGSQGNIPAMQGQKALKVLLKTLKKNRGIHLLIYCVHGTKDVKTLQRNYKLVQSKVKGKVPIVLVVTGLENREPDMEDWWRNNEASISALGMNFAGHACITAVT
;
A
#
# COMPACT_ATOMS: atom_id res chain seq x y z
N ASN A 1 -10.21 8.89 -4.44
CA ASN A 1 -9.62 7.57 -4.81
C ASN A 1 -8.22 7.44 -4.22
N VAL A 2 -8.08 6.55 -3.25
CA VAL A 2 -6.82 6.17 -2.60
C VAL A 2 -6.55 4.71 -2.95
N VAL A 3 -5.40 4.42 -3.55
CA VAL A 3 -5.04 3.05 -3.92
C VAL A 3 -3.98 2.53 -2.95
N ILE A 4 -4.26 1.41 -2.30
CA ILE A 4 -3.36 0.77 -1.34
C ILE A 4 -2.73 -0.43 -2.03
N PHE A 5 -1.42 -0.41 -2.20
CA PHE A 5 -0.68 -1.46 -2.87
C PHE A 5 0.52 -1.90 -2.04
N GLY A 6 1.04 -3.08 -2.34
CA GLY A 6 2.11 -3.68 -1.56
C GLY A 6 2.17 -5.18 -1.75
N VAL A 7 3.16 -5.81 -1.13
CA VAL A 7 3.36 -7.26 -1.25
C VAL A 7 2.25 -8.06 -0.55
N THR A 8 2.14 -9.34 -0.84
CA THR A 8 1.24 -10.22 -0.05
C THR A 8 1.73 -10.23 1.40
N GLY A 9 0.80 -10.16 2.37
CA GLY A 9 1.15 -10.11 3.79
C GLY A 9 1.71 -8.77 4.29
N SER A 10 1.71 -7.69 3.48
CA SER A 10 2.15 -6.36 3.94
C SER A 10 1.19 -5.64 4.89
N GLY A 11 -0.01 -6.18 5.15
CA GLY A 11 -1.01 -5.53 6.02
C GLY A 11 -1.92 -4.52 5.32
N LYS A 12 -2.12 -4.60 4.00
CA LYS A 12 -3.01 -3.70 3.23
C LYS A 12 -4.45 -3.69 3.74
N SER A 13 -5.04 -4.89 3.92
CA SER A 13 -6.42 -5.05 4.38
C SER A 13 -6.56 -4.61 5.85
N SER A 14 -5.58 -4.92 6.70
CA SER A 14 -5.53 -4.40 8.08
C SER A 14 -5.43 -2.86 8.11
N LEU A 15 -4.66 -2.26 7.19
CA LEU A 15 -4.60 -0.81 7.04
C LEU A 15 -5.95 -0.21 6.60
N VAL A 16 -6.72 -0.89 5.74
CA VAL A 16 -8.10 -0.47 5.44
C VAL A 16 -8.96 -0.50 6.69
N ASN A 17 -8.90 -1.58 7.48
CA ASN A 17 -9.66 -1.68 8.72
C ASN A 17 -9.30 -0.56 9.69
N LEU A 18 -8.01 -0.25 9.83
CA LEU A 18 -7.50 0.84 10.66
C LEU A 18 -8.00 2.22 10.18
N ILE A 19 -7.88 2.52 8.89
CA ILE A 19 -8.36 3.79 8.31
C ILE A 19 -9.86 3.95 8.50
N THR A 20 -10.63 2.88 8.32
CA THR A 20 -12.09 2.95 8.37
C THR A 20 -12.66 2.84 9.78
N GLY A 21 -11.83 2.44 10.77
CA GLY A 21 -12.25 2.10 12.13
C GLY A 21 -13.22 0.93 12.18
N LYS A 22 -13.22 0.04 11.17
CA LYS A 22 -14.19 -1.06 11.02
C LYS A 22 -13.49 -2.32 10.51
N GLU A 23 -13.85 -3.46 11.05
CA GLU A 23 -13.34 -4.76 10.61
C GLU A 23 -14.15 -5.27 9.41
N LYS A 24 -13.82 -4.77 8.21
CA LYS A 24 -14.57 -5.05 6.96
C LYS A 24 -13.73 -5.70 5.87
N ALA A 25 -12.43 -5.46 5.88
CA ALA A 25 -11.49 -6.06 4.95
C ALA A 25 -10.99 -7.38 5.54
N PRO A 26 -11.26 -8.54 4.90
CA PRO A 26 -10.75 -9.82 5.36
C PRO A 26 -9.22 -9.78 5.43
N THR A 27 -8.66 -10.23 6.54
CA THR A 27 -7.20 -10.33 6.70
C THR A 27 -6.73 -11.73 6.32
N SER A 28 -5.41 -11.95 6.22
CA SER A 28 -4.86 -13.22 5.71
C SER A 28 -5.17 -14.44 6.58
N GLY A 29 -5.69 -14.27 7.80
CA GLY A 29 -6.24 -15.37 8.60
C GLY A 29 -7.59 -15.91 8.05
N ASP A 30 -8.34 -15.06 7.34
CA ASP A 30 -9.73 -15.31 6.95
C ASP A 30 -9.93 -15.48 5.43
N ALA A 31 -8.90 -15.17 4.64
CA ALA A 31 -9.01 -15.06 3.19
C ALA A 31 -8.73 -16.40 2.46
N LEU A 32 -9.80 -17.17 2.21
CA LEU A 32 -9.81 -18.20 1.17
C LEU A 32 -9.79 -17.53 -0.23
N GLY A 33 -8.65 -17.63 -0.91
CA GLY A 33 -8.57 -17.41 -2.37
C GLY A 33 -8.51 -15.95 -2.83
N CYS A 34 -7.33 -15.53 -3.27
CA CYS A 34 -7.05 -14.23 -3.88
C CYS A 34 -7.99 -13.94 -5.07
N THR A 35 -8.96 -13.05 -4.90
CA THR A 35 -9.58 -12.40 -6.06
C THR A 35 -8.58 -11.38 -6.63
N PRO A 36 -8.27 -11.43 -7.94
CA PRO A 36 -7.29 -10.52 -8.54
C PRO A 36 -7.82 -9.08 -8.62
N GLU A 37 -9.13 -8.87 -8.52
CA GLU A 37 -9.74 -7.54 -8.57
C GLU A 37 -9.63 -6.80 -7.24
N PRO A 38 -9.44 -5.47 -7.27
CA PRO A 38 -9.37 -4.68 -6.05
C PRO A 38 -10.73 -4.59 -5.36
N THR A 39 -10.75 -4.77 -4.05
CA THR A 39 -11.94 -4.52 -3.24
C THR A 39 -12.01 -3.03 -2.89
N VAL A 40 -13.20 -2.44 -3.03
CA VAL A 40 -13.40 -1.00 -2.82
C VAL A 40 -14.18 -0.77 -1.53
N TYR A 41 -13.62 0.07 -0.66
CA TYR A 41 -14.24 0.47 0.60
C TYR A 41 -14.51 1.96 0.57
N GLU A 42 -15.76 2.34 0.85
CA GLU A 42 -16.14 3.74 0.99
C GLU A 42 -16.06 4.15 2.47
N HIS A 43 -15.46 5.31 2.71
CA HIS A 43 -15.33 5.86 4.05
C HIS A 43 -15.43 7.38 4.00
N ASP A 44 -16.02 7.97 5.03
CA ASP A 44 -16.13 9.41 5.18
C ASP A 44 -15.02 9.89 6.12
N VAL A 45 -14.11 10.72 5.60
CA VAL A 45 -13.04 11.34 6.39
C VAL A 45 -13.47 12.75 6.76
N VAL A 46 -13.54 13.02 8.07
CA VAL A 46 -13.82 14.37 8.57
C VAL A 46 -12.51 15.17 8.57
N VAL A 47 -12.48 16.25 7.79
CA VAL A 47 -11.36 17.19 7.74
C VAL A 47 -11.88 18.57 8.16
N LEU A 48 -11.40 19.05 9.30
CA LEU A 48 -11.88 20.27 9.96
C LEU A 48 -13.39 20.20 10.24
N HIS A 49 -14.20 20.79 9.34
CA HIS A 49 -15.66 20.85 9.44
C HIS A 49 -16.37 20.20 8.24
N ASN A 50 -15.62 19.60 7.31
CA ASN A 50 -16.17 18.98 6.10
C ASN A 50 -15.98 17.46 6.14
N SER A 51 -16.95 16.73 5.62
CA SER A 51 -16.82 15.30 5.35
C SER A 51 -16.41 15.09 3.90
N VAL A 52 -15.31 14.37 3.68
CA VAL A 52 -14.84 13.97 2.35
C VAL A 52 -15.02 12.47 2.20
N LYS A 53 -15.85 12.08 1.24
CA LYS A 53 -16.02 10.67 0.89
C LYS A 53 -14.80 10.16 0.12
N VAL A 54 -14.10 9.20 0.71
CA VAL A 54 -12.95 8.53 0.09
C VAL A 54 -13.32 7.11 -0.33
N GLN A 55 -12.75 6.69 -1.46
CA GLN A 55 -12.77 5.31 -1.92
C GLN A 55 -11.37 4.74 -1.75
N LEU A 56 -11.24 3.75 -0.87
CA LEU A 56 -10.03 2.98 -0.62
C LEU A 56 -10.06 1.73 -1.50
N PHE A 57 -9.05 1.57 -2.36
CA PHE A 57 -8.90 0.40 -3.22
C PHE A 57 -7.85 -0.51 -2.58
N ASP A 58 -8.30 -1.57 -1.94
CA ASP A 58 -7.44 -2.65 -1.45
C ASP A 58 -7.10 -3.57 -2.62
N THR A 59 -5.81 -3.77 -2.89
CA THR A 59 -5.37 -4.56 -4.05
C THR A 59 -4.82 -5.91 -3.63
N ALA A 60 -4.85 -6.88 -4.55
CA ALA A 60 -4.05 -8.09 -4.39
C ALA A 60 -2.57 -7.77 -4.15
N GLY A 61 -1.87 -8.66 -3.44
CA GLY A 61 -0.46 -8.50 -3.13
C GLY A 61 0.46 -8.65 -4.35
N LEU A 62 1.55 -7.90 -4.36
CA LEU A 62 2.65 -8.02 -5.32
C LEU A 62 3.67 -9.04 -4.78
N ASP A 63 3.85 -10.22 -5.37
CA ASP A 63 4.79 -11.21 -4.80
C ASP A 63 6.27 -10.75 -4.84
N GLU A 64 7.09 -11.34 -3.96
CA GLU A 64 8.44 -10.90 -3.54
C GLU A 64 9.59 -11.53 -4.34
N GLY A 65 9.36 -12.62 -5.09
CA GLY A 65 10.44 -13.46 -5.60
C GLY A 65 10.67 -13.44 -7.11
N SER A 66 11.93 -13.63 -7.50
CA SER A 66 12.46 -13.86 -8.86
C SER A 66 11.85 -15.07 -9.61
N GLN A 67 11.03 -15.88 -8.94
CA GLN A 67 10.34 -17.05 -9.51
C GLN A 67 8.97 -16.74 -10.12
N GLY A 68 8.47 -15.49 -10.03
CA GLY A 68 7.31 -15.05 -10.82
C GLY A 68 6.12 -16.00 -10.79
N ASN A 69 5.66 -16.42 -9.61
CA ASN A 69 4.50 -17.30 -9.51
C ASN A 69 3.25 -16.62 -10.10
N ILE A 70 2.32 -17.42 -10.64
CA ILE A 70 1.11 -16.95 -11.33
C ILE A 70 0.33 -15.88 -10.55
N PRO A 71 0.14 -15.99 -9.21
CA PRO A 71 -0.56 -14.97 -8.43
C PRO A 71 0.12 -13.58 -8.47
N ALA A 72 1.45 -13.54 -8.53
CA ALA A 72 2.24 -12.31 -8.61
C ALA A 72 1.97 -11.52 -9.90
N MET A 73 1.97 -12.23 -11.02
CA MET A 73 1.73 -11.64 -12.33
C MET A 73 0.30 -11.12 -12.44
N GLN A 74 -0.66 -11.87 -11.88
CA GLN A 74 -2.06 -11.45 -11.82
C GLN A 74 -2.22 -10.19 -10.96
N GLY A 75 -1.64 -10.13 -9.76
CA GLY A 75 -1.67 -8.95 -8.91
C GLY A 75 -1.06 -7.71 -9.58
N GLN A 76 0.11 -7.85 -10.20
CA GLN A 76 0.72 -6.75 -10.97
C GLN A 76 -0.13 -6.31 -12.16
N LYS A 77 -0.73 -7.27 -12.90
CA LYS A 77 -1.60 -6.97 -14.04
C LYS A 77 -2.86 -6.23 -13.57
N ALA A 78 -3.50 -6.70 -12.51
CA ALA A 78 -4.67 -6.07 -11.91
C ALA A 78 -4.36 -4.64 -11.44
N LEU A 79 -3.25 -4.43 -10.72
CA LEU A 79 -2.82 -3.09 -10.31
C LEU A 79 -2.61 -2.17 -11.52
N LYS A 80 -1.94 -2.64 -12.58
CA LYS A 80 -1.75 -1.86 -13.81
C LYS A 80 -3.08 -1.48 -14.46
N VAL A 81 -4.04 -2.41 -14.51
CA VAL A 81 -5.39 -2.16 -15.05
C VAL A 81 -6.11 -1.12 -14.21
N LEU A 82 -6.13 -1.30 -12.88
CA LEU A 82 -6.75 -0.35 -11.95
C LEU A 82 -6.20 1.06 -12.12
N LEU A 83 -4.87 1.22 -12.09
CA LEU A 83 -4.23 2.53 -12.23
C LEU A 83 -4.57 3.18 -13.58
N LYS A 84 -4.64 2.40 -14.66
CA LYS A 84 -5.02 2.91 -15.99
C LYS A 84 -6.50 3.34 -16.03
N THR A 85 -7.40 2.56 -15.44
CA THR A 85 -8.83 2.85 -15.39
C THR A 85 -9.12 4.09 -14.57
N LEU A 86 -8.57 4.20 -13.35
CA LEU A 86 -8.78 5.36 -12.50
C LEU A 86 -8.25 6.65 -13.13
N LYS A 87 -7.07 6.59 -13.78
CA LYS A 87 -6.51 7.72 -14.51
C LYS A 87 -7.39 8.25 -15.64
N LYS A 88 -8.16 7.39 -16.30
CA LYS A 88 -9.04 7.79 -17.40
C LYS A 88 -10.35 8.42 -16.92
N ASN A 89 -10.87 7.96 -15.77
CA ASN A 89 -12.25 8.24 -15.39
C ASN A 89 -12.38 9.28 -14.26
N ARG A 90 -11.70 9.06 -13.13
CA ARG A 90 -11.95 9.81 -11.88
C ARG A 90 -10.68 10.34 -11.21
N GLY A 91 -9.50 10.06 -11.78
CA GLY A 91 -8.21 10.39 -11.19
C GLY A 91 -7.82 9.51 -10.01
N ILE A 92 -6.54 9.60 -9.64
CA ILE A 92 -5.98 8.97 -8.43
C ILE A 92 -5.46 10.12 -7.58
N HIS A 93 -5.86 10.14 -6.30
CA HIS A 93 -5.56 11.26 -5.41
C HIS A 93 -4.36 10.94 -4.52
N LEU A 94 -4.22 9.68 -4.12
CA LEU A 94 -3.14 9.20 -3.28
C LEU A 94 -2.83 7.74 -3.60
N LEU A 95 -1.55 7.39 -3.54
CA LEU A 95 -1.06 6.02 -3.54
C LEU A 95 -0.44 5.73 -2.18
N ILE A 96 -0.96 4.73 -1.48
CA ILE A 96 -0.38 4.24 -0.24
C ILE A 96 0.41 2.98 -0.56
N TYR A 97 1.73 3.06 -0.43
CA TYR A 97 2.59 1.89 -0.50
C TYR A 97 2.69 1.27 0.90
N CYS A 98 1.93 0.21 1.13
CA CYS A 98 1.99 -0.57 2.36
C CYS A 98 3.11 -1.63 2.28
N VAL A 99 3.99 -1.65 3.27
CA VAL A 99 5.08 -2.63 3.40
C VAL A 99 5.20 -3.15 4.82
N HIS A 100 5.67 -4.38 4.95
CA HIS A 100 6.02 -4.95 6.25
C HIS A 100 7.48 -4.63 6.57
N GLY A 101 7.77 -4.20 7.80
CA GLY A 101 9.07 -3.67 8.23
C GLY A 101 10.25 -4.64 8.11
N THR A 102 9.99 -5.93 7.95
CA THR A 102 11.02 -6.97 7.77
C THR A 102 11.42 -7.22 6.32
N LYS A 103 10.78 -6.56 5.34
CA LYS A 103 10.95 -6.87 3.91
C LYS A 103 12.14 -6.16 3.26
N ASP A 104 12.73 -6.83 2.27
CA ASP A 104 13.90 -6.35 1.52
C ASP A 104 13.61 -5.05 0.75
N VAL A 105 14.49 -4.06 0.94
CA VAL A 105 14.51 -2.76 0.27
C VAL A 105 14.56 -2.90 -1.27
N LYS A 106 15.14 -3.97 -1.82
CA LYS A 106 15.12 -4.22 -3.28
C LYS A 106 13.72 -4.46 -3.81
N THR A 107 12.90 -5.23 -3.09
CA THR A 107 11.50 -5.47 -3.47
C THR A 107 10.69 -4.19 -3.35
N LEU A 108 10.94 -3.40 -2.30
CA LEU A 108 10.40 -2.06 -2.13
C LEU A 108 10.70 -1.20 -3.38
N GLN A 109 11.96 -1.12 -3.80
CA GLN A 109 12.39 -0.34 -4.96
C GLN A 109 11.73 -0.78 -6.27
N ARG A 110 11.69 -2.10 -6.53
CA ARG A 110 11.10 -2.65 -7.76
C ARG A 110 9.63 -2.26 -7.89
N ASN A 111 8.85 -2.43 -6.84
CA ASN A 111 7.42 -2.14 -6.83
C ASN A 111 7.15 -0.62 -6.84
N TYR A 112 7.98 0.18 -6.16
CA TYR A 112 7.92 1.63 -6.24
C TYR A 112 8.11 2.11 -7.69
N LYS A 113 9.18 1.67 -8.37
CA LYS A 113 9.46 2.01 -9.78
C LYS A 113 8.32 1.56 -10.70
N LEU A 114 7.75 0.38 -10.46
CA LEU A 114 6.61 -0.13 -11.21
C LEU A 114 5.44 0.86 -11.16
N VAL A 115 5.03 1.29 -9.97
CA VAL A 115 3.89 2.20 -9.79
C VAL A 115 4.22 3.61 -10.27
N GLN A 116 5.39 4.14 -9.91
CA GLN A 116 5.86 5.46 -10.31
C GLN A 116 5.84 5.62 -11.84
N SER A 117 6.29 4.60 -12.59
CA SER A 117 6.26 4.59 -14.07
C SER A 117 4.85 4.72 -14.64
N LYS A 118 3.83 4.25 -13.91
CA LYS A 118 2.43 4.34 -14.32
C LYS A 118 1.82 5.68 -13.96
N VAL A 119 2.25 6.31 -12.86
CA VAL A 119 1.71 7.61 -12.43
C VAL A 119 2.43 8.85 -12.97
N LYS A 120 3.67 8.71 -13.49
CA LYS A 120 4.49 9.81 -14.05
C LYS A 120 4.64 10.99 -13.07
N GLY A 121 4.77 10.72 -11.77
CA GLY A 121 5.00 11.74 -10.73
C GLY A 121 3.83 12.67 -10.40
N LYS A 122 2.66 12.51 -11.03
CA LYS A 122 1.49 13.39 -10.80
C LYS A 122 0.68 13.07 -9.54
N VAL A 123 0.93 11.92 -8.92
CA VAL A 123 0.14 11.41 -7.80
C VAL A 123 1.09 11.20 -6.64
N PRO A 124 0.81 11.77 -5.45
CA PRO A 124 1.66 11.55 -4.27
C PRO A 124 1.64 10.08 -3.89
N ILE A 125 2.82 9.55 -3.58
CA ILE A 125 3.00 8.20 -3.04
C ILE A 125 3.49 8.36 -1.60
N VAL A 126 2.78 7.78 -0.65
CA VAL A 126 3.19 7.73 0.77
C VAL A 126 3.58 6.31 1.15
N LEU A 127 4.52 6.15 2.06
CA LEU A 127 4.94 4.86 2.60
C LEU A 127 4.20 4.58 3.90
N VAL A 128 3.62 3.39 4.06
CA VAL A 128 3.10 2.93 5.35
C VAL A 128 3.83 1.64 5.70
N VAL A 129 4.49 1.63 6.86
CA VAL A 129 5.29 0.50 7.33
C VAL A 129 4.55 -0.16 8.48
N THR A 130 4.24 -1.44 8.32
CA THR A 130 3.53 -2.29 9.28
C THR A 130 4.49 -3.30 9.90
N GLY A 131 4.06 -4.05 10.93
CA GLY A 131 4.88 -5.10 11.55
C GLY A 131 6.02 -4.52 12.39
N LEU A 132 5.76 -3.41 13.08
CA LEU A 132 6.75 -2.65 13.87
C LEU A 132 6.45 -2.70 15.38
N GLU A 133 5.47 -3.48 15.81
CA GLU A 133 4.99 -3.57 17.19
C GLU A 133 6.07 -3.96 18.22
N ASN A 134 7.11 -4.67 17.79
CA ASN A 134 8.22 -5.10 18.65
C ASN A 134 9.50 -4.29 18.40
N ARG A 135 9.40 -3.11 17.77
CA ARG A 135 10.57 -2.32 17.41
C ARG A 135 10.95 -1.33 18.51
N GLU A 136 12.22 -1.39 18.90
CA GLU A 136 12.85 -0.50 19.86
C GLU A 136 13.76 0.52 19.14
N PRO A 137 13.90 1.76 19.66
CA PRO A 137 13.19 2.33 20.80
C PRO A 137 11.74 2.75 20.52
N ASP A 138 11.36 2.88 19.24
CA ASP A 138 10.02 3.20 18.79
C ASP A 138 9.81 2.74 17.34
N MET A 139 8.56 2.73 16.87
CA MET A 139 8.25 2.32 15.49
C MET A 139 8.94 3.17 14.42
N GLU A 140 9.14 4.47 14.68
CA GLU A 140 9.81 5.36 13.72
C GLU A 140 11.31 5.12 13.58
N ASP A 141 11.89 4.29 14.45
CA ASP A 141 13.24 3.79 14.27
C ASP A 141 13.42 3.07 12.92
N TRP A 142 12.35 2.47 12.37
CA TRP A 142 12.40 1.88 11.03
C TRP A 142 12.70 2.93 9.98
N TRP A 143 11.97 4.04 9.96
CA TRP A 143 12.19 5.08 8.97
C TRP A 143 13.58 5.68 9.11
N ARG A 144 13.99 6.04 10.34
CA ARG A 144 15.31 6.66 10.61
C ARG A 144 16.47 5.82 10.09
N ASN A 145 16.38 4.50 10.21
CA ASN A 145 17.42 3.58 9.76
C ASN A 145 17.37 3.24 8.27
N ASN A 146 16.28 3.55 7.56
CA ASN A 146 16.09 3.18 6.15
C ASN A 146 15.99 4.37 5.20
N GLU A 147 15.68 5.57 5.68
CA GLU A 147 15.43 6.78 4.87
C GLU A 147 16.58 7.06 3.89
N ALA A 148 17.82 7.05 4.38
CA ALA A 148 19.00 7.32 3.55
C ALA A 148 19.14 6.30 2.41
N SER A 149 18.93 5.01 2.69
CA SER A 149 18.98 3.94 1.69
C SER A 149 17.82 4.05 0.69
N ILE A 150 16.62 4.35 1.19
CA ILE A 150 15.42 4.55 0.37
C ILE A 150 15.62 5.70 -0.63
N SER A 151 16.12 6.83 -0.13
CA SER A 151 16.42 8.01 -0.94
C SER A 151 17.54 7.74 -1.95
N ALA A 152 18.64 7.09 -1.53
CA ALA A 152 19.75 6.71 -2.40
C ALA A 152 19.32 5.77 -3.55
N LEU A 153 18.27 4.97 -3.34
CA LEU A 153 17.67 4.10 -4.34
C LEU A 153 16.65 4.82 -5.25
N GLY A 154 16.49 6.13 -5.11
CA GLY A 154 15.63 6.99 -5.93
C GLY A 154 14.15 6.88 -5.60
N MET A 155 13.81 6.44 -4.39
CA MET A 155 12.42 6.39 -3.92
C MET A 155 12.10 7.65 -3.14
N ASN A 156 11.19 8.46 -3.68
CA ASN A 156 10.75 9.70 -3.05
C ASN A 156 9.28 9.56 -2.63
N PHE A 157 9.04 9.55 -1.32
CA PHE A 157 7.70 9.50 -0.75
C PHE A 157 7.25 10.90 -0.31
N ALA A 158 5.98 11.22 -0.52
CA ALA A 158 5.36 12.48 -0.08
C ALA A 158 5.12 12.52 1.44
N GLY A 159 5.28 11.39 2.11
CA GLY A 159 5.11 11.20 3.55
C GLY A 159 5.30 9.73 3.92
N HIS A 160 5.47 9.45 5.20
CA HIS A 160 5.52 8.10 5.74
C HIS A 160 4.70 7.99 7.03
N ALA A 161 4.37 6.76 7.41
CA ALA A 161 3.87 6.43 8.74
C ALA A 161 4.38 5.05 9.14
N CYS A 162 4.98 4.95 10.33
CA CYS A 162 5.31 3.68 10.97
C CYS A 162 4.22 3.31 11.98
N ILE A 163 3.53 2.18 11.74
CA ILE A 163 2.30 1.81 12.47
C ILE A 163 2.31 0.36 12.97
N THR A 164 1.50 0.11 13.99
CA THR A 164 0.98 -1.22 14.31
C THR A 164 -0.27 -1.45 13.48
N ALA A 165 -0.31 -2.54 12.71
CA ALA A 165 -1.51 -2.94 11.97
C ALA A 165 -2.03 -4.31 12.43
N VAL A 166 -1.69 -4.70 13.66
CA VAL A 166 -2.25 -5.89 14.30
C VAL A 166 -3.72 -5.59 14.58
N THR A 167 -4.59 -6.16 13.76
CA THR A 167 -6.02 -6.29 14.00
C THR A 167 -6.28 -7.74 14.32
#